data_AF-A0A965W087-F1
#
_entry.id   AF-A0A965W087-F1
#
_cell.length_a   1.000
_cell.length_b   1.000
_cell.length_c   1.000
_cell.angle_alpha   90.00
_cell.angle_beta   90.00
_cell.angle_gamma   90.00
#
_symmetry.space_group_name_H-M   'P 1'
#
loop_
_entity.id
_entity.type
_entity.pdbx_description
1 polymer ?
#
loop_
_entity_poly.entity_id
_entity_poly.type
_entity_poly.pdbx_seq_one_letter_code
_entity_poly.pdbx_strand_id
1 'polypeptide(L)' 'MSPTQTLLEDLVRRPSVTPDDSGCLDLLSGRLERLGFTLERMRFGRVDNLWAVREGHGRG' A
#
# COMPACT_ATOMS: atom_id res chain seq x y z
N MET A 1 12.57 -12.96 12.36
CA MET A 1 11.97 -11.68 11.94
C MET A 1 10.47 -11.78 12.01
N SER A 2 9.79 -10.74 12.49
CA SER A 2 8.32 -10.68 12.48
C SER A 2 7.79 -10.24 11.10
N PRO A 3 6.53 -10.55 10.74
CA PRO A 3 5.94 -10.08 9.48
C PRO A 3 5.99 -8.55 9.31
N THR A 4 5.87 -7.81 10.42
CA THR A 4 5.98 -6.36 10.45
C THR A 4 7.40 -5.90 10.15
N GLN A 5 8.42 -6.55 10.72
CA GLN A 5 9.83 -6.22 10.44
C GLN A 5 10.18 -6.48 8.97
N THR A 6 9.74 -7.62 8.41
CA THR A 6 9.97 -7.93 6.99
C THR A 6 9.32 -6.90 6.06
N LEU A 7 8.07 -6.49 6.34
CA LEU A 7 7.42 -5.43 5.55
C LEU A 7 8.16 -4.10 5.64
N LEU A 8 8.61 -3.72 6.84
CA LEU A 8 9.37 -2.50 7.03
C LEU A 8 10.67 -2.52 6.22
N GLU A 9 11.43 -3.62 6.28
CA GLU A 9 12.67 -3.76 5.52
C GLU A 9 12.44 -3.71 4.01
N ASP A 10 11.38 -4.37 3.52
CA ASP A 10 11.00 -4.29 2.11
C ASP A 10 10.74 -2.83 1.70
N LEU A 11 9.97 -2.08 2.48
CA LEU A 11 9.66 -0.67 2.19
C LEU A 11 10.92 0.21 2.22
N VAL A 12 11.77 0.07 3.25
CA VAL A 12 12.99 0.89 3.41
C VAL A 12 14.01 0.65 2.29
N ARG A 13 14.05 -0.56 1.70
CA ARG A 13 14.94 -0.88 0.57
C ARG A 13 14.56 -0.17 -0.73
N ARG A 14 13.36 0.40 -0.83
CA ARG A 14 12.89 1.09 -2.05
C ARG A 14 13.36 2.55 -2.02
N PRO A 15 14.07 3.05 -3.04
CA PRO A 15 14.57 4.42 -3.08
C PRO A 15 13.47 5.43 -3.44
N SER A 16 12.39 5.47 -2.65
CA SER A 16 11.19 6.28 -2.90
C SER A 16 11.40 7.76 -2.53
N VAL A 17 12.36 8.42 -3.18
CA VAL A 17 12.59 9.86 -3.02
C VAL A 17 11.50 10.63 -3.75
N THR A 18 10.89 11.59 -3.08
CA THR A 18 9.77 12.36 -3.61
C THR A 18 10.06 12.91 -5.03
N PRO A 19 9.15 12.73 -6.01
CA PRO A 19 7.79 12.16 -5.88
C PRO A 19 7.70 10.65 -6.22
N ASP A 20 8.82 9.96 -6.39
CA ASP A 20 8.85 8.61 -6.92
C ASP A 20 8.45 7.59 -5.84
N ASP A 21 7.45 6.76 -6.13
CA ASP A 21 6.97 5.74 -5.20
C ASP A 21 7.90 4.53 -5.06
N SER A 22 8.69 4.24 -6.11
CA SER A 22 9.59 3.07 -6.16
C SER A 22 8.92 1.72 -5.83
N GLY A 23 7.63 1.57 -6.19
CA GLY A 23 6.88 0.32 -6.02
C GLY A 23 6.48 0.00 -4.58
N CYS A 24 6.45 1.00 -3.69
CA CYS A 24 5.90 0.87 -2.35
C CYS A 24 4.39 0.58 -2.40
N LEU A 25 3.66 1.29 -3.26
CA LEU A 25 2.21 1.15 -3.34
C LEU A 25 1.80 -0.18 -3.99
N ASP A 26 2.60 -0.74 -4.90
CA ASP A 26 2.34 -2.07 -5.47
C ASP A 26 2.54 -3.18 -4.42
N LEU A 27 3.59 -3.07 -3.59
CA LEU A 27 3.84 -3.98 -2.47
C LEU A 27 2.67 -3.96 -1.47
N LEU A 28 2.19 -2.78 -1.13
CA LEU A 28 1.06 -2.60 -0.22
C LEU A 28 -0.23 -3.11 -0.86
N SER A 29 -0.48 -2.80 -2.13
CA SER A 29 -1.68 -3.22 -2.86
C SER A 29 -1.83 -4.74 -2.88
N GLY A 30 -0.80 -5.48 -3.29
CA GLY A 30 -0.86 -6.95 -3.33
C GLY A 30 -0.97 -7.62 -1.95
N ARG A 31 -0.60 -6.93 -0.87
CA ARG A 31 -0.86 -7.40 0.50
C ARG A 31 -2.30 -7.11 0.92
N LEU A 32 -2.81 -5.92 0.64
CA LEU A 32 -4.15 -5.47 1.04
C LEU A 32 -5.26 -6.17 0.25
N GLU A 33 -5.10 -6.39 -1.05
CA GLU A 33 -6.04 -7.16 -1.88
C GLU A 33 -6.31 -8.56 -1.30
N ARG A 34 -5.24 -9.27 -0.91
CA ARG A 34 -5.35 -10.60 -0.29
C ARG A 34 -6.04 -10.60 1.07
N LEU A 35 -6.16 -9.43 1.71
CA LEU A 35 -6.88 -9.24 2.97
C LEU A 35 -8.32 -8.74 2.76
N GLY A 36 -8.79 -8.69 1.51
CA GLY A 36 -10.15 -8.31 1.14
C GLY A 36 -10.36 -6.79 1.07
N PHE A 37 -9.30 -6.01 0.87
CA PHE A 37 -9.46 -4.58 0.57
C PHE A 37 -9.77 -4.38 -0.91
N THR A 38 -10.75 -3.52 -1.19
CA THR A 38 -10.93 -2.88 -2.49
C THR A 38 -9.93 -1.74 -2.62
N LEU A 39 -9.21 -1.69 -3.74
CA LEU A 39 -8.16 -0.72 -3.98
C LEU A 39 -8.52 0.23 -5.13
N GLU A 40 -8.13 1.49 -4.98
CA GLU A 40 -8.18 2.50 -6.02
C GLU A 40 -6.84 3.24 -6.08
N ARG A 41 -6.18 3.20 -7.25
CA ARG A 41 -4.93 3.94 -7.51
C ARG A 41 -5.31 5.30 -8.07
N MET A 42 -4.81 6.37 -7.45
CA MET A 42 -5.10 7.74 -7.86
C MET A 42 -3.80 8.49 -8.14
N ARG A 43 -3.63 9.00 -9.35
CA ARG A 43 -2.46 9.79 -9.73
C ARG A 43 -2.84 11.26 -9.86
N PHE A 44 -2.14 12.12 -9.13
CA PHE A 44 -2.29 13.57 -9.21
C PHE A 44 -0.95 14.21 -9.57
N GLY A 45 -0.84 14.68 -10.82
CA GLY A 45 0.42 15.16 -11.38
C GLY A 45 1.50 14.08 -11.35
N ARG A 46 2.54 14.30 -10.55
CA ARG A 46 3.68 13.38 -10.40
C ARG A 46 3.56 12.40 -9.23
N VAL A 47 2.52 12.51 -8.41
CA VAL A 47 2.37 11.71 -7.18
C VAL A 47 1.36 10.60 -7.40
N ASP A 48 1.76 9.37 -7.09
CA ASP A 48 0.90 8.21 -7.06
C ASP A 48 0.33 8.01 -5.64
N ASN A 49 -0.97 7.76 -5.52
CA ASN A 49 -1.68 7.56 -4.26
C ASN A 49 -2.43 6.22 -4.31
N LEU A 50 -2.76 5.70 -3.13
CA LEU A 50 -3.57 4.49 -2.96
C LEU A 50 -4.68 4.76 -1.95
N TRP A 51 -5.91 4.55 -2.37
CA TRP A 51 -7.07 4.43 -1.50
C TRP A 51 -7.41 2.95 -1.33
N ALA A 52 -7.47 2.47 -0.10
CA ALA A 52 -7.70 1.07 0.22
C ALA A 52 -8.81 0.96 1.28
N VAL A 53 -9.92 0.32 0.92
CA VAL A 53 -11.08 0.19 1.80
C VAL A 53 -11.46 -1.27 1.92
N ARG A 54 -11.67 -1.72 3.15
CA ARG A 54 -12.36 -2.96 3.42
C ARG A 54 -13.63 -2.61 4.19
N GLU A 55 -14.78 -2.96 3.64
CA GLU A 55 -16.04 -2.75 4.33
C GLU A 55 -16.02 -3.50 5.66
N GLY A 56 -16.30 -2.78 6.76
CA GLY A 56 -16.54 -3.42 8.03
C GLY A 56 -17.92 -4.08 8.00
N HIS A 57 -18.06 -5.23 8.66
CA HIS A 57 -19.39 -5.68 9.05
C HIS A 57 -19.91 -4.70 10.10
N GLY A 58 -20.66 -3.68 9.67
CA GLY A 58 -21.41 -2.83 10.56
C GLY A 58 -22.31 -3.74 11.40
N ARG A 59 -22.04 -3.83 12.71
CA ARG A 59 -23.03 -4.34 13.64
C ARG A 59 -24.14 -3.30 13.63
N GLY A 60 -25.29 -3.65 13.04
CA GLY A 60 -26.52 -2.90 13.19
C GLY A 60 -26.94 -2.78 14.65
#